data_AF-A0A257AQA6-F1
#
_entry.id   AF-A0A257AQA6-F1
#
_cell.length_a   1.000
_cell.length_b   1.000
_cell.length_c   1.000
_cell.angle_alpha   90.00
_cell.angle_beta   90.00
_cell.angle_gamma   90.00
#
_symmetry.space_group_name_H-M   'P 1'
#
loop_
_entity.id
_entity.type
_entity.pdbx_description
1 polymer ?
#
loop_
_entity_poly.entity_id
_entity_poly.type
_entity_poly.pdbx_seq_one_letter_code
_entity_poly.pdbx_strand_id
1 'polypeptide(L)'
;MSLDESIYREFLEEVERVAGEIRKLIDEGRSFMIFCHNDADGLSSGAIASIMFLREGARFLTRAVGGIDEVFEDLKDLSEAS
;
A
#
# COMPACT_ATOMS: atom_id res chain seq x y z
N MET A 1 -1.59 31.84 7.49
CA MET A 1 -1.19 30.42 7.38
C MET A 1 0.30 30.40 7.27
N SER A 2 0.98 29.67 8.15
CA SER A 2 2.40 29.37 7.96
C SER A 2 2.55 28.44 6.76
N LEU A 3 3.71 28.46 6.09
CA LEU A 3 4.03 27.57 4.98
C LEU A 3 3.89 26.08 5.37
N ASP A 4 4.10 25.78 6.66
CA ASP A 4 3.97 24.44 7.25
C ASP A 4 2.51 23.93 7.27
N GLU A 5 1.55 24.81 7.58
CA GLU A 5 0.12 24.45 7.59
C GLU A 5 -0.43 24.16 6.18
N SER A 6 0.06 24.87 5.15
CA SER A 6 -0.38 24.61 3.77
C SER A 6 0.16 23.29 3.24
N ILE A 7 1.44 22.99 3.47
CA ILE A 7 2.06 21.72 3.04
C ILE A 7 1.36 20.55 3.72
N TYR A 8 1.07 20.67 5.02
CA TYR A 8 0.36 19.62 5.74
C TYR A 8 -1.05 19.36 5.19
N ARG A 9 -1.79 20.41 4.80
CA ARG A 9 -3.10 20.25 4.16
C ARG A 9 -3.01 19.57 2.80
N GLU A 10 -2.07 19.99 1.96
CA GLU A 10 -1.85 19.37 0.65
C GLU A 10 -1.53 17.88 0.79
N PHE A 11 -0.73 17.51 1.79
CA PHE A 11 -0.46 16.11 2.10
C PHE A 11 -1.72 15.34 2.52
N LEU A 12 -2.56 15.89 3.40
CA LEU A 12 -3.80 15.24 3.81
C LEU A 12 -4.81 15.08 2.66
N GLU A 13 -4.93 16.10 1.80
CA GLU A 13 -5.80 16.05 0.62
C GLU A 13 -5.37 14.93 -0.34
N GLU A 14 -4.06 14.76 -0.54
CA GLU A 14 -3.53 13.67 -1.36
C GLU A 14 -3.77 12.29 -0.73
N VAL A 15 -3.58 12.16 0.59
CA VAL A 15 -3.88 10.92 1.32
C VAL A 15 -5.37 10.56 1.20
N GLU A 16 -6.27 11.54 1.36
CA GLU A 16 -7.72 11.33 1.21
C GLU A 16 -8.08 10.91 -0.21
N ARG A 17 -7.49 11.55 -1.22
CA ARG A 17 -7.69 11.20 -2.64
C ARG A 17 -7.29 9.75 -2.91
N VAL A 18 -6.07 9.35 -2.50
CA VAL A 18 -5.56 7.98 -2.71
C VAL A 18 -6.39 6.96 -1.93
N ALA A 19 -6.80 7.26 -0.70
CA ALA A 19 -7.68 6.38 0.08
C ALA A 19 -9.03 6.15 -0.62
N GLY A 20 -9.60 7.19 -1.24
CA GLY A 20 -10.81 7.09 -2.06
C GLY A 20 -10.63 6.21 -3.30
N GLU A 21 -9.48 6.28 -3.96
CA GLU A 21 -9.16 5.41 -5.10
C GLU A 21 -9.01 3.94 -4.68
N ILE A 22 -8.33 3.69 -3.56
CA ILE A 22 -8.19 2.34 -2.98
C ILE A 22 -9.57 1.77 -2.64
N ARG A 23 -10.44 2.56 -1.99
CA ARG A 23 -11.82 2.17 -1.70
C ARG A 23 -12.57 1.69 -2.94
N LYS A 24 -12.53 2.49 -4.00
CA LYS A 24 -13.18 2.16 -5.28
C LYS A 24 -12.68 0.82 -5.84
N LEU A 25 -11.37 0.58 -5.80
CA LEU A 25 -10.78 -0.68 -6.27
C LEU A 25 -11.20 -1.88 -5.40
N ILE A 26 -11.36 -1.68 -4.08
CA ILE A 26 -11.91 -2.70 -3.17
C ILE A 26 -13.36 -3.02 -3.58
N ASP A 27 -14.19 -2.01 -3.80
CA ASP A 27 -15.60 -2.17 -4.19
C ASP A 27 -15.74 -2.86 -5.55
N GLU A 28 -14.79 -2.65 -6.46
CA GLU A 28 -14.68 -3.36 -7.75
C GLU A 28 -14.20 -4.83 -7.60
N GLY A 29 -13.90 -5.28 -6.38
CA GLY A 29 -13.44 -6.64 -6.09
C GLY A 29 -12.01 -6.93 -6.53
N ARG A 30 -11.17 -5.90 -6.72
CA ARG A 30 -9.75 -6.08 -7.05
C ARG A 30 -8.99 -6.72 -5.89
N SER A 31 -7.83 -7.30 -6.22
CA SER A 31 -6.89 -7.84 -5.22
C SER A 31 -5.66 -6.96 -5.15
N PHE A 32 -5.06 -6.87 -3.96
CA PHE A 32 -3.95 -5.97 -3.69
C PHE A 32 -2.68 -6.74 -3.33
N MET A 33 -1.53 -6.17 -3.66
CA MET A 33 -0.24 -6.67 -3.20
C MET A 33 0.50 -5.55 -2.48
N ILE A 34 0.99 -5.86 -1.28
CA ILE A 34 1.71 -4.93 -0.42
C ILE A 34 3.15 -5.44 -0.33
N PHE A 35 4.08 -4.65 -0.84
CA PHE A 35 5.50 -4.85 -0.58
C PHE A 35 5.92 -3.88 0.50
N CYS A 36 6.62 -4.39 1.52
CA CYS A 36 7.25 -3.56 2.52
C CYS A 36 8.70 -3.99 2.75
N HIS A 37 9.51 -3.05 3.22
CA HIS A 37 10.90 -3.36 3.56
C HIS A 37 10.96 -4.26 4.82
N ASN A 38 12.00 -5.09 4.93
CA ASN A 38 12.14 -6.08 6.00
C ASN A 38 12.70 -5.53 7.33
N ASP A 39 12.74 -4.20 7.49
CA ASP A 39 13.09 -3.54 8.74
C ASP A 39 11.86 -3.19 9.59
N ALA A 40 12.08 -2.60 10.76
CA ALA A 40 11.01 -2.30 11.70
C ALA A 40 9.97 -1.32 11.14
N ASP A 41 10.39 -0.32 10.36
CA ASP A 41 9.51 0.68 9.77
C ASP A 41 8.67 0.09 8.64
N GLY A 42 9.31 -0.67 7.74
CA GLY A 42 8.63 -1.38 6.66
C GLY A 42 7.64 -2.41 7.18
N LEU A 43 8.02 -3.24 8.15
CA LEU A 43 7.12 -4.24 8.75
C LEU A 43 5.93 -3.57 9.45
N SER A 44 6.14 -2.46 10.17
CA SER A 44 5.07 -1.72 10.83
C SER A 44 4.10 -1.11 9.81
N SER A 45 4.63 -0.47 8.76
CA SER A 45 3.84 0.12 7.68
C SER A 45 3.06 -0.93 6.89
N GLY A 46 3.70 -2.05 6.56
CA GLY A 46 3.07 -3.19 5.89
C GLY A 46 1.95 -3.79 6.73
N ALA A 47 2.13 -3.91 8.05
CA ALA A 47 1.09 -4.38 8.95
C ALA A 47 -0.09 -3.40 9.05
N ILE A 48 0.16 -2.08 9.14
CA ILE A 48 -0.89 -1.05 9.15
C ILE A 48 -1.74 -1.15 7.87
N ALA A 49 -1.09 -1.21 6.70
CA ALA A 49 -1.77 -1.36 5.41
C ALA A 49 -2.55 -2.69 5.33
N SER A 50 -1.95 -3.80 5.78
CA SER A 50 -2.59 -5.12 5.81
C SER A 50 -3.86 -5.10 6.66
N ILE A 51 -3.81 -4.49 7.85
CA ILE A 51 -4.96 -4.37 8.75
C ILE A 51 -6.04 -3.47 8.15
N MET A 52 -5.67 -2.40 7.43
CA MET A 52 -6.62 -1.59 6.69
C MET A 52 -7.40 -2.45 5.69
N PHE A 53 -6.72 -3.20 4.81
CA PHE A 53 -7.40 -4.06 3.83
C PHE A 53 -8.23 -5.17 4.50
N LEU A 54 -7.74 -5.74 5.60
CA LEU A 54 -8.48 -6.75 6.37
C LEU A 54 -9.80 -6.19 6.93
N ARG A 55 -9.80 -4.98 7.49
CA ARG A 55 -11.00 -4.32 8.02
C ARG A 55 -12.04 -4.05 6.95
N GLU A 56 -11.60 -3.89 5.71
CA GLU A 56 -12.45 -3.64 4.54
C GLU A 56 -12.86 -4.93 3.80
N GLY A 57 -12.48 -6.10 4.31
CA GLY A 57 -12.79 -7.38 3.67
C GLY A 57 -12.12 -7.58 2.31
N ALA A 58 -11.07 -6.81 2.00
CA ALA A 58 -10.38 -6.88 0.72
C ALA A 58 -9.47 -8.10 0.62
N ARG A 59 -9.23 -8.57 -0.61
CA ARG A 59 -8.24 -9.62 -0.91
C ARG A 59 -6.87 -8.99 -1.08
N PHE A 60 -5.89 -9.42 -0.29
CA PHE A 60 -4.53 -8.91 -0.40
C PHE A 60 -3.47 -9.96 -0.06
N LEU A 61 -2.25 -9.71 -0.50
CA LEU A 61 -1.03 -10.41 -0.09
C LEU A 61 0.01 -9.40 0.37
N THR A 62 0.75 -9.73 1.43
CA THR A 62 1.85 -8.90 1.93
C THR A 62 3.17 -9.66 1.85
N ARG A 63 4.21 -9.00 1.33
CA ARG A 63 5.57 -9.51 1.22
C ARG A 63 6.54 -8.51 1.84
N ALA A 64 7.41 -9.02 2.71
CA ALA A 64 8.54 -8.26 3.23
C ALA A 64 9.77 -8.59 2.40
N VAL A 65 10.47 -7.57 1.91
CA VAL A 65 11.61 -7.68 1.00
C VAL A 65 12.83 -6.93 1.54
N GLY A 66 14.03 -7.39 1.20
CA GLY A 66 15.29 -6.72 1.55
C GLY A 66 15.61 -5.51 0.67
N GLY A 67 14.92 -5.36 -0.46
CA GLY A 67 15.15 -4.26 -1.39
C GLY A 67 14.20 -4.27 -2.57
N ILE A 68 14.26 -3.23 -3.40
CA ILE A 68 13.38 -3.09 -4.56
C ILE A 68 13.65 -4.15 -5.64
N ASP A 69 14.88 -4.64 -5.74
CA ASP A 69 15.25 -5.68 -6.72
C ASP A 69 14.45 -6.96 -6.51
N GLU A 70 14.26 -7.37 -5.25
CA GLU A 70 13.42 -8.52 -4.86
C GLU A 70 11.95 -8.31 -5.24
N VAL A 71 11.43 -7.07 -5.20
CA VAL A 71 10.06 -6.76 -5.64
C VAL A 71 9.89 -7.07 -7.13
N PHE A 72 10.88 -6.70 -7.95
CA PHE A 72 10.82 -6.96 -9.40
C PHE A 72 10.89 -8.45 -9.74
N GLU A 73 11.61 -9.24 -8.95
CA GLU A 73 11.63 -10.70 -9.07
C GLU A 73 10.26 -11.29 -8.73
N ASP A 74 9.69 -10.92 -7.58
CA ASP A 74 8.35 -11.37 -7.15
C ASP A 74 7.25 -11.01 -8.17
N LEU A 75 7.34 -9.83 -8.79
CA LEU A 75 6.38 -9.40 -9.82
C LEU A 75 6.50 -10.18 -11.14
N LYS A 76 7.72 -10.61 -11.52
CA LYS A 76 7.91 -11.43 -12.72
C LYS A 76 7.27 -12.80 -12.54
N ASP A 77 7.47 -13.43 -11.38
CA ASP A 77 6.90 -14.75 -11.07
C ASP A 77 5.37 -14.74 -11.14
N LEU A 78 4.73 -13.64 -10.72
CA LEU A 78 3.27 -13.48 -10.82
C LEU A 78 2.78 -13.34 -12.27
N SER A 79 3.56 -12.67 -13.12
CA SER A 79 3.21 -12.50 -14.54
C SER A 79 3.27 -13.81 -15.32
N GLU A 80 4.17 -14.72 -14.94
CA GLU A 80 4.34 -16.03 -15.59
C GLU A 80 3.33 -17.08 -15.09
N ALA A 81 2.69 -16.85 -13.95
CA ALA A 81 1.68 -17.73 -13.36
C ALA A 81 0.23 -17.42 -13.80
N SER A 82 0.02 -16.37 -14.60
CA SER A 82 -1.30 -15.86 -15.05
C SER A 82 -1.58 -16.22 -16.50
#